data_AF-J9A827-F1
#
_entry.id   AF-J9A827-F1
#
_cell.length_a   1.000
_cell.length_b   1.000
_cell.length_c   1.000
_cell.angle_alpha   90.00
_cell.angle_beta   90.00
_cell.angle_gamma   90.00
#
_symmetry.space_group_name_H-M   'P 1'
#
loop_
_entity.id
_entity.type
_entity.pdbx_description
1 polymer ?
#
loop_
_entity_poly.entity_id
_entity_poly.type
_entity_poly.pdbx_seq_one_letter_code
_entity_poly.pdbx_strand_id
1 'polypeptide(L)'
;MFAAAEEGPEHPDISDVLRYLESSPVMLRALQEFISAKQQHEDMLLTRLTEAEGRLAVYEGRNAQQNTEEGRDEEEMEEGPAPQEPEFNIEEAEWAPLPESDDEEEWLAEAEWAPLPDDRRGKA
;
A
#
# COMPACT_ATOMS: atom_id res chain seq x y z
N MET A 1 39.70 -51.29 2.88
CA MET A 1 38.92 -50.84 4.06
C MET A 1 37.83 -49.93 3.52
N PHE A 2 36.58 -50.37 3.56
CA PHE A 2 35.45 -49.53 3.15
C PHE A 2 35.16 -48.56 4.28
N ALA A 3 35.18 -47.26 3.98
CA ALA A 3 34.75 -46.23 4.91
C ALA A 3 33.25 -46.43 5.16
N ALA A 4 32.87 -46.60 6.43
CA ALA A 4 31.48 -46.55 6.84
C ALA A 4 30.96 -45.15 6.50
N ALA A 5 29.98 -45.09 5.60
CA ALA A 5 29.16 -43.90 5.48
C ALA A 5 28.39 -43.78 6.79
N GLU A 6 28.72 -42.76 7.58
CA GLU A 6 27.89 -42.40 8.72
C GLU A 6 26.52 -41.99 8.19
N GLU A 7 25.51 -42.84 8.41
CA GLU A 7 24.11 -42.47 8.30
C GLU A 7 23.86 -41.38 9.35
N GLY A 8 23.79 -40.13 8.88
CA GLY A 8 23.26 -39.03 9.66
C GLY A 8 21.80 -39.33 10.08
N PRO A 9 21.26 -38.61 11.08
CA PRO A 9 19.92 -38.87 11.59
C PRO A 9 18.91 -38.84 10.44
N GLU A 10 18.20 -39.95 10.23
CA GLU A 10 17.10 -40.02 9.27
C GLU A 10 16.06 -38.96 9.65
N HIS A 11 15.94 -37.93 8.81
CA HIS A 11 14.92 -36.93 8.97
C HIS A 11 13.57 -37.56 8.59
N PRO A 12 12.54 -37.43 9.43
CA PRO A 12 11.22 -37.99 9.11
C PRO A 12 10.72 -37.37 7.81
N ASP A 13 10.31 -38.24 6.89
CA ASP A 13 9.78 -37.85 5.58
C ASP A 13 8.25 -37.71 5.64
N ILE A 14 7.65 -37.17 4.58
CA ILE A 14 6.19 -37.08 4.41
C ILE A 14 5.51 -38.44 4.66
N SER A 15 6.16 -39.54 4.25
CA SER A 15 5.63 -40.89 4.45
C SER A 15 5.50 -41.26 5.94
N ASP A 16 6.39 -40.76 6.79
CA ASP A 16 6.32 -40.98 8.24
C ASP A 16 5.21 -40.15 8.87
N VAL A 17 5.00 -38.92 8.37
CA VAL A 17 3.88 -38.06 8.80
C VAL A 17 2.54 -38.69 8.44
N LEU A 18 2.38 -39.21 7.22
CA LEU A 18 1.13 -39.87 6.79
C LEU A 18 0.82 -41.10 7.67
N ARG A 19 1.82 -41.93 7.92
CA ARG A 19 1.70 -43.10 8.82
C ARG A 19 1.32 -42.68 10.25
N TYR A 20 1.88 -41.59 10.74
CA TYR A 20 1.52 -41.03 12.03
C TYR A 20 0.05 -40.57 12.06
N LEU A 21 -0.40 -39.86 11.03
CA LEU A 21 -1.78 -39.38 10.92
C LEU A 21 -2.80 -40.52 10.82
N GLU A 22 -2.46 -41.64 10.16
CA GLU A 22 -3.29 -42.85 10.16
C GLU A 22 -3.49 -43.41 11.58
N SER A 23 -2.44 -43.39 12.39
CA SER A 23 -2.49 -43.88 13.78
C SER A 23 -3.08 -42.88 14.78
N SER A 24 -3.16 -41.59 14.43
CA SER A 24 -3.60 -40.50 15.31
C SER A 24 -4.80 -39.75 14.72
N PRO A 25 -6.04 -40.19 15.00
CA PRO A 25 -7.24 -39.54 14.45
C PRO A 25 -7.43 -38.11 14.96
N VAL A 26 -6.93 -37.79 16.15
CA VAL A 26 -6.97 -36.42 16.71
C VAL A 26 -6.11 -35.49 15.86
N MET A 27 -4.89 -35.90 15.51
CA MET A 27 -4.01 -35.08 14.70
C MET A 27 -4.52 -34.96 13.26
N LEU A 28 -5.05 -36.04 12.68
CA LEU A 28 -5.67 -36.00 11.37
C LEU A 28 -6.81 -34.98 11.32
N ARG A 29 -7.67 -34.97 12.33
CA ARG A 29 -8.76 -34.00 12.45
C ARG A 29 -8.24 -32.57 12.59
N ALA A 30 -7.23 -32.34 13.43
CA ALA A 30 -6.63 -31.01 13.59
C ALA A 30 -6.04 -30.49 12.26
N LEU A 31 -5.38 -31.35 11.50
CA LEU A 31 -4.84 -30.98 10.18
C LEU A 31 -5.96 -30.65 9.18
N GLN A 32 -7.04 -31.43 9.17
CA GLN A 32 -8.20 -31.16 8.31
C GLN A 32 -8.87 -29.84 8.66
N GLU A 33 -9.04 -29.54 9.94
CA GLU A 33 -9.59 -28.27 10.43
C GLU A 33 -8.69 -27.10 10.02
N PHE A 34 -7.37 -27.25 10.15
CA PHE A 34 -6.40 -26.25 9.72
C PHE A 34 -6.48 -25.98 8.20
N ILE A 35 -6.47 -27.03 7.38
CA ILE A 35 -6.58 -26.90 5.91
C ILE A 35 -7.89 -26.20 5.54
N SER A 36 -9.00 -26.58 6.17
CA SER A 36 -10.31 -25.98 5.92
C SER A 36 -10.34 -24.50 6.28
N ALA A 37 -9.80 -24.13 7.44
CA ALA A 37 -9.71 -22.74 7.87
C ALA A 37 -8.81 -21.90 6.95
N LYS A 38 -7.69 -22.49 6.50
CA LYS A 38 -6.78 -21.88 5.53
C LYS A 38 -7.46 -21.61 4.19
N GLN A 39 -8.19 -22.59 3.67
CA GLN A 39 -8.95 -22.43 2.43
C GLN A 39 -10.00 -21.31 2.55
N GLN A 40 -10.80 -21.31 3.63
CA GLN A 40 -11.81 -20.27 3.86
C GLN A 40 -11.21 -18.86 3.93
N HIS A 41 -10.03 -18.73 4.55
CA HIS A 41 -9.32 -17.46 4.61
C HIS A 41 -8.83 -17.01 3.23
N GLU A 42 -8.30 -17.92 2.42
CA GLU A 42 -7.86 -17.63 1.05
C GLU A 42 -9.04 -17.22 0.15
N ASP A 43 -10.17 -17.91 0.26
CA ASP A 43 -11.40 -17.56 -0.47
C ASP A 43 -11.92 -16.16 -0.08
N MET A 44 -11.84 -15.82 1.21
CA MET A 44 -12.19 -14.48 1.70
C MET A 44 -11.27 -13.39 1.12
N LEU A 45 -9.96 -13.63 1.11
CA LEU A 45 -8.98 -12.69 0.55
C LEU A 45 -9.22 -12.49 -0.95
N LEU A 46 -9.47 -13.56 -1.69
CA LEU A 46 -9.75 -13.50 -3.11
C LEU A 46 -11.01 -12.68 -3.39
N THR A 47 -12.08 -12.91 -2.62
CA THR A 47 -13.32 -12.13 -2.74
C THR A 47 -13.09 -10.64 -2.52
N ARG A 48 -12.31 -10.28 -1.48
CA ARG A 48 -11.97 -8.87 -1.20
C ARG A 48 -11.11 -8.26 -2.30
N LEU A 49 -10.17 -9.01 -2.84
CA LEU A 49 -9.33 -8.56 -3.95
C LEU A 49 -10.20 -8.25 -5.18
N THR A 50 -11.09 -9.17 -5.55
CA THR A 50 -12.03 -8.96 -6.67
C THR A 50 -12.94 -7.75 -6.46
N GLU A 51 -13.43 -7.52 -5.24
CA GLU A 51 -14.20 -6.31 -4.92
C GLU A 51 -13.35 -5.04 -5.08
N ALA A 52 -12.13 -5.04 -4.57
CA ALA A 52 -11.22 -3.90 -4.67
C ALA A 52 -10.85 -3.59 -6.13
N GLU A 53 -10.57 -4.62 -6.93
CA GLU A 53 -10.33 -4.50 -8.38
C GLU A 53 -11.55 -3.91 -9.10
N GLY A 54 -12.76 -4.38 -8.78
CA GLY A 54 -14.00 -3.84 -9.34
C GLY A 54 -14.21 -2.36 -8.99
N ARG A 55 -13.93 -1.98 -7.74
CA ARG A 55 -13.98 -0.57 -7.31
C ARG A 55 -12.93 0.28 -8.03
N LEU A 56 -11.72 -0.23 -8.19
CA LEU A 56 -10.65 0.45 -8.92
C LEU A 56 -11.04 0.68 -10.37
N ALA A 57 -11.58 -0.33 -11.06
CA ALA A 57 -12.04 -0.20 -12.44
C ALA A 57 -13.13 0.87 -12.60
N VAL A 58 -14.02 1.03 -11.62
CA VAL A 58 -15.02 2.11 -11.60
C VAL A 58 -14.35 3.48 -11.47
N TYR A 59 -13.37 3.62 -10.59
CA TYR A 59 -12.63 4.88 -10.44
C TYR A 59 -11.83 5.21 -11.70
N GLU A 60 -11.15 4.24 -12.30
CA GLU A 60 -10.40 4.41 -13.55
C GLU A 60 -11.33 4.80 -14.70
N GLY A 61 -12.49 4.16 -14.83
CA GLY A 61 -13.49 4.52 -15.83
C GLY A 61 -14.02 5.95 -15.64
N ARG A 62 -14.31 6.35 -14.40
CA ARG A 62 -14.74 7.71 -14.08
C ARG A 62 -13.65 8.74 -14.35
N ASN A 63 -12.40 8.43 -14.00
CA ASN A 63 -11.26 9.29 -14.25
C ASN A 63 -11.05 9.50 -15.76
N ALA A 64 -11.15 8.44 -16.57
CA ALA A 64 -11.07 8.56 -18.03
C ALA A 64 -12.18 9.44 -18.63
N GLN A 65 -13.41 9.32 -18.11
CA GLN A 65 -14.54 10.16 -18.53
C GLN A 65 -14.34 11.63 -18.14
N GLN A 66 -13.91 11.91 -16.91
CA GLN A 66 -13.65 13.25 -16.42
C GLN A 66 -12.51 13.94 -17.19
N ASN A 67 -11.39 13.25 -17.45
CA ASN A 67 -10.31 13.80 -18.28
C ASN A 67 -10.73 14.07 -19.74
N THR A 68 -11.75 13.37 -20.25
CA THR A 68 -12.30 13.64 -21.60
C THR A 68 -13.26 14.85 -21.59
N GLU A 69 -13.91 15.11 -20.46
CA GLU A 69 -14.84 16.23 -20.29
C GLU A 69 -14.10 17.53 -19.90
N GLU A 70 -13.09 17.43 -19.02
CA GLU A 70 -12.15 18.52 -18.70
C GLU A 70 -11.22 18.81 -19.90
N GLY A 71 -10.76 17.79 -20.63
CA GLY A 71 -10.01 17.96 -21.87
C GLY A 71 -10.81 18.60 -23.02
N ARG A 72 -12.15 18.55 -22.97
CA ARG A 72 -13.01 19.19 -23.97
C ARG A 72 -13.17 20.69 -23.75
N ASP A 73 -13.13 21.13 -22.49
CA ASP A 73 -13.08 22.55 -22.14
C ASP A 73 -11.64 23.11 -22.26
N GLU A 74 -10.61 22.26 -22.22
CA GLU A 74 -9.22 22.62 -22.48
C GLU A 74 -8.85 22.64 -23.98
N GLU A 75 -9.55 21.90 -24.85
CA GLU A 75 -9.30 21.93 -26.31
C GLU A 75 -9.67 23.28 -26.99
N GLU A 76 -10.43 24.16 -26.31
CA GLU A 76 -10.63 25.57 -26.72
C GLU A 76 -9.64 26.55 -26.09
N MET A 77 -8.69 26.07 -25.30
CA MET A 77 -7.57 26.85 -24.82
C MET A 77 -6.44 26.66 -25.84
N GLU A 78 -6.45 27.41 -26.94
CA GLU A 78 -5.17 27.68 -27.61
C GLU A 78 -4.22 28.14 -26.48
N GLU A 79 -3.18 27.35 -26.20
CA GLU A 79 -2.05 27.80 -25.38
C GLU A 79 -1.42 28.98 -26.14
N GLY A 80 -2.04 30.17 -26.00
CA GLY A 80 -1.36 31.42 -26.20
C GLY A 80 -0.09 31.35 -25.34
N PRO A 81 1.04 31.88 -25.84
CA PRO A 81 2.34 31.69 -25.20
C PRO A 81 2.18 31.96 -23.70
N ALA A 82 2.51 30.96 -22.89
CA ALA A 82 2.42 31.05 -21.44
C ALA A 82 3.02 32.40 -21.01
N PRO A 83 2.36 33.17 -20.13
CA PRO A 83 2.94 34.40 -19.61
C PRO A 83 4.33 34.06 -19.08
N GLN A 84 5.35 34.54 -19.79
CA GLN A 84 6.73 34.32 -19.35
C GLN A 84 6.82 34.95 -17.97
N GLU A 85 7.26 34.16 -16.98
CA GLU A 85 7.45 34.68 -15.62
C GLU A 85 8.27 35.98 -15.72
N PRO A 86 7.86 37.06 -15.02
CA PRO A 86 8.61 38.30 -15.03
C PRO A 86 10.08 37.99 -14.76
N GLU A 87 10.99 38.50 -15.60
CA GLU A 87 12.42 38.33 -15.40
C GLU A 87 12.75 38.70 -13.95
N PHE A 88 13.33 37.74 -13.22
CA PHE A 88 13.69 37.91 -11.82
C PHE A 88 14.54 39.18 -11.66
N ASN A 89 14.01 40.16 -10.94
CA ASN A 89 14.70 41.41 -10.70
C ASN A 89 15.79 41.17 -9.66
N ILE A 90 17.00 40.84 -10.14
CA ILE A 90 18.17 40.55 -9.29
C ILE A 90 18.44 41.72 -8.34
N GLU A 91 18.24 42.96 -8.79
CA GLU A 91 18.44 44.15 -7.94
C GLU A 91 17.45 44.16 -6.77
N GLU A 92 16.17 43.84 -6.99
CA GLU A 92 15.16 43.75 -5.92
C GLU A 92 15.40 42.58 -4.98
N ALA A 93 15.88 41.45 -5.50
CA ALA A 93 16.22 40.29 -4.68
C ALA A 93 17.42 40.52 -3.76
N GLU A 94 18.36 41.39 -4.14
CA GLU A 94 19.45 41.82 -3.27
C GLU A 94 18.98 42.74 -2.12
N TRP A 95 17.80 43.36 -2.25
CA TRP A 95 17.17 44.16 -1.20
C TRP A 95 16.17 43.39 -0.34
N ALA A 96 15.84 42.15 -0.70
CA ALA A 96 14.97 41.32 0.12
C ALA A 96 15.65 41.13 1.50
N PRO A 97 14.96 41.46 2.60
CA PRO A 97 15.51 41.21 3.92
C PRO A 97 15.82 39.71 4.04
N LEU A 98 17.00 39.38 4.57
CA LEU A 98 17.27 38.01 4.97
C LEU A 98 16.22 37.63 6.01
N PRO A 99 15.66 36.41 5.95
CA PRO A 99 14.76 35.94 7.00
C PRO A 99 15.47 36.08 8.34
N GLU A 100 14.76 36.63 9.33
CA GLU A 100 15.26 36.69 10.69
C GLU A 100 15.32 35.27 11.23
N SER A 101 16.27 34.97 12.12
CA SER A 101 16.35 33.61 12.70
C SER A 101 15.08 33.21 13.46
N ASP A 102 14.25 34.16 13.90
CA ASP A 102 12.93 33.88 14.50
C ASP A 102 11.92 33.32 13.47
N ASP A 103 12.10 33.60 12.17
CA ASP A 103 11.20 33.11 11.13
C ASP A 103 11.28 31.58 11.04
N GLU A 104 12.44 30.97 11.34
CA GLU A 104 12.65 29.51 11.32
C GLU A 104 11.76 28.77 12.32
N GLU A 105 11.41 29.43 13.42
CA GLU A 105 10.51 28.91 14.44
C GLU A 105 9.04 29.05 14.03
N GLU A 106 8.70 30.09 13.25
CA GLU A 106 7.39 30.26 12.63
C GLU A 106 7.12 29.18 11.56
N TRP A 107 8.12 28.86 10.72
CA TRP A 107 8.05 27.75 9.76
C TRP A 107 7.87 26.39 10.45
N LEU A 108 8.54 26.16 11.59
CA LEU A 108 8.39 24.93 12.37
C LEU A 108 7.01 24.87 13.06
N ALA A 109 6.50 26.00 13.54
CA ALA A 109 5.20 26.08 14.17
C ALA A 109 4.06 25.85 13.18
N GLU A 110 4.16 26.32 11.93
CA GLU A 110 3.13 26.11 10.89
C GLU A 110 2.86 24.62 10.62
N ALA A 111 3.89 23.77 10.75
CA ALA A 111 3.75 22.32 10.63
C ALA A 111 2.97 21.68 11.80
N GLU A 112 2.92 22.31 12.98
CA GLU A 112 2.15 21.84 14.15
C GLU A 112 0.65 22.20 14.08
N TRP A 113 0.25 23.15 13.21
CA TRP A 113 -1.15 23.52 13.04
C TRP A 113 -1.96 22.56 12.17
N ALA A 114 -1.33 21.59 11.52
CA ALA A 114 -2.03 20.58 10.75
C ALA A 114 -2.93 19.75 11.69
N PRO A 115 -4.28 19.81 11.56
CA PRO A 115 -5.16 19.04 12.43
C PRO A 115 -4.85 17.55 12.27
N LEU A 116 -4.59 16.85 13.38
CA LEU A 116 -4.48 15.41 13.37
C LEU A 116 -5.80 14.80 12.84
N PRO A 117 -5.76 13.74 12.01
CA PRO A 117 -6.96 13.08 11.53
C PRO A 117 -7.77 12.56 12.73
N ASP A 118 -9.07 12.85 12.70
CA ASP A 118 -10.04 12.53 13.74
C ASP A 118 -10.09 11.01 13.97
N ASP A 119 -9.58 10.53 15.11
CA ASP A 119 -9.55 9.12 15.48
C ASP A 119 -10.97 8.70 15.91
N ARG A 120 -11.87 8.56 14.93
CA ARG A 120 -13.26 8.14 15.16
C ARG A 120 -13.33 6.68 15.59
N ARG A 121 -13.04 6.46 16.87
CA ARG A 121 -13.32 5.24 17.61
C ARG A 121 -14.28 5.59 18.76
N GLY A 122 -15.56 5.24 18.57
CA GLY A 122 -16.40 4.78 19.68
C GLY A 122 -17.71 5.53 19.98
N LYS A 123 -18.79 4.74 19.88
CA LYS A 123 -20.11 4.84 20.54
C LYS A 123 -21.05 5.96 20.06
N ALA A 124 -22.35 5.73 19.85
CA ALA A 124 -23.25 4.67 20.30
C ALA A 124 -24.26 4.30 19.20
#